data_AF-A0A962IFP0-F1
#
_entry.id   AF-A0A962IFP0-F1
#
_cell.length_a   1.000
_cell.length_b   1.000
_cell.length_c   1.000
_cell.angle_alpha   90.00
_cell.angle_beta   90.00
_cell.angle_gamma   90.00
#
_symmetry.space_group_name_H-M   'P 1'
#
loop_
_entity.id
_entity.type
_entity.pdbx_description
1 polymer ?
#
loop_
_entity_poly.entity_id
_entity_poly.type
_entity_poly.pdbx_seq_one_letter_code
_entity_poly.pdbx_strand_id
1 'polypeptide(L)'
;MADFKQHGSITTLHSLPGATLEHLENELRRFAKRNPMTLILPSLFSELEGAALQGIVEALREADYINQIVIGLDQADAGQFAYAREFFACLPQDKRILWNDGERLRGIARQLEAEGLGPQQPGKGRNVW
;
A
#
# COMPACT_ATOMS: atom_id res chain seq x y z
N MET A 1 27.41 -24.84 16.70
CA MET A 1 27.68 -23.42 16.42
C MET A 1 27.70 -23.28 14.92
N ALA A 2 26.57 -22.87 14.32
CA ALA A 2 26.47 -22.68 12.88
C ALA A 2 27.03 -21.29 12.55
N ASP A 3 28.27 -21.26 12.07
CA ASP A 3 28.88 -20.09 11.45
C ASP A 3 28.08 -19.71 10.20
N PHE A 4 27.28 -18.66 10.31
CA PHE A 4 26.57 -18.08 9.17
C PHE A 4 27.57 -17.26 8.35
N LYS A 5 28.19 -17.88 7.34
CA LYS A 5 29.16 -17.23 6.44
C LYS A 5 28.47 -16.74 5.18
N GLN A 6 28.00 -15.48 5.17
CA GLN A 6 27.51 -14.82 3.96
C GLN A 6 28.70 -14.35 3.10
N HIS A 7 28.84 -14.86 1.87
CA HIS A 7 29.81 -14.35 0.87
C HIS A 7 29.09 -13.38 -0.09
N GLY A 8 29.69 -12.21 -0.31
CA GLY A 8 29.25 -11.23 -1.32
C GLY A 8 29.22 -9.80 -0.79
N SER A 9 29.20 -8.81 -1.68
CA SER A 9 28.93 -7.42 -1.30
C SER A 9 27.49 -7.30 -0.83
N ILE A 10 27.29 -7.15 0.49
CA ILE A 10 26.02 -6.74 1.05
C ILE A 10 25.79 -5.30 0.62
N THR A 11 24.72 -5.04 -0.15
CA THR A 11 24.26 -3.67 -0.40
C THR A 11 23.79 -3.10 0.94
N THR A 12 24.67 -2.37 1.62
CA THR A 12 24.25 -1.54 2.73
C THR A 12 23.47 -0.37 2.13
N LEU A 13 22.24 -0.15 2.59
CA LEU A 13 21.57 1.12 2.36
C LEU A 13 22.44 2.19 3.04
N HIS A 14 23.26 2.88 2.25
CA HIS A 14 24.06 3.97 2.78
C HIS A 14 23.10 5.01 3.38
N SER A 15 23.26 5.28 4.67
CA SER A 15 22.58 6.41 5.29
C SER A 15 22.98 7.66 4.50
N LEU A 16 22.01 8.32 3.87
CA LEU A 16 22.26 9.57 3.14
C LEU A 16 22.76 10.60 4.15
N PRO A 17 24.04 11.02 4.10
CA PRO A 17 24.58 11.93 5.10
C PRO A 17 23.81 13.26 5.06
N GLY A 18 23.28 13.69 6.20
CA GLY A 18 22.51 14.94 6.33
C GLY A 18 21.00 14.85 6.07
N ALA A 19 20.47 13.67 5.75
CA ALA A 19 19.03 13.47 5.54
C ALA A 19 18.29 13.22 6.86
N THR A 20 17.92 14.28 7.60
CA THR A 20 16.94 14.16 8.69
C THR A 20 15.55 13.86 8.14
N LEU A 21 14.67 13.28 8.95
CA LEU A 21 13.27 13.03 8.55
C LEU A 21 12.61 14.32 8.05
N GLU A 22 12.73 15.40 8.82
CA GLU A 22 12.18 16.72 8.44
C GLU A 22 12.72 17.22 7.10
N HIS A 23 14.02 17.03 6.83
CA HIS A 23 14.61 17.40 5.56
C HIS A 23 14.01 16.60 4.40
N LEU A 24 13.89 15.28 4.56
CA LEU A 24 13.30 14.40 3.54
C LEU A 24 11.83 14.72 3.28
N GLU A 25 11.03 14.92 4.33
CA GLU A 25 9.62 15.30 4.19
C GLU A 25 9.46 16.65 3.53
N ASN A 26 10.31 17.63 3.83
CA ASN A 26 10.27 18.94 3.18
C ASN A 26 10.60 18.85 1.68
N GLU A 27 11.55 17.99 1.29
CA GLU A 27 11.83 17.70 -0.11
C GLU A 27 10.65 17.01 -0.79
N LEU A 28 10.01 16.03 -0.13
CA LEU A 28 8.79 15.38 -0.61
C LEU A 28 7.63 16.37 -0.79
N ARG A 29 7.39 17.26 0.18
CA ARG A 29 6.38 18.34 0.08
C ARG A 29 6.66 19.27 -1.09
N ARG A 30 7.92 19.61 -1.37
CA ARG A 30 8.30 20.43 -2.53
C ARG A 30 8.06 19.69 -3.84
N PHE A 31 8.41 18.41 -3.90
CA PHE A 31 8.23 17.56 -5.07
C PHE A 31 6.73 17.36 -5.39
N ALA A 32 5.91 17.10 -4.38
CA ALA A 32 4.47 16.87 -4.49
C ALA A 32 3.72 18.01 -5.20
N LYS A 33 4.21 19.25 -5.09
CA LYS A 33 3.61 20.43 -5.75
C LYS A 33 3.60 20.33 -7.28
N ARG A 34 4.56 19.61 -7.87
CA ARG A 34 4.66 19.42 -9.33
C ARG A 34 4.31 18.00 -9.74
N ASN A 35 4.61 17.03 -8.89
CA ASN A 35 4.38 15.61 -9.14
C ASN A 35 3.58 15.02 -7.97
N PRO A 36 2.24 15.05 -8.04
CA PRO A 36 1.39 14.49 -6.99
C PRO A 36 1.74 13.02 -6.74
N MET A 37 1.84 12.63 -5.47
CA MET A 37 2.25 11.28 -5.08
C MET A 37 1.06 10.45 -4.64
N THR A 38 0.95 9.25 -5.21
CA THR A 38 -0.05 8.25 -4.84
C THR A 38 0.62 7.07 -4.16
N LEU A 39 0.14 6.72 -2.97
CA LEU A 39 0.53 5.51 -2.26
C LEU A 39 -0.42 4.37 -2.62
N ILE A 40 0.12 3.20 -2.98
CA ILE A 40 -0.64 1.97 -3.09
C ILE A 40 -0.48 1.20 -1.78
N LEU A 41 -1.58 0.87 -1.12
CA LEU A 41 -1.63 0.15 0.15
C LEU A 41 -2.40 -1.17 -0.04
N PRO A 42 -1.70 -2.27 -0.40
CA PRO A 42 -2.30 -3.61 -0.41
C PRO A 42 -2.56 -4.08 1.01
N SER A 43 -3.78 -4.57 1.28
CA SER A 43 -4.12 -5.12 2.59
C SER A 43 -5.15 -6.24 2.52
N LEU A 44 -5.03 -7.21 3.42
CA LEU A 44 -6.06 -8.20 3.72
C LEU A 44 -7.04 -7.63 4.74
N PHE A 45 -8.32 -8.03 4.69
CA PHE A 45 -9.27 -7.64 5.74
C PHE A 45 -8.77 -7.99 7.15
N SER A 46 -8.18 -9.18 7.33
CA SER A 46 -7.65 -9.63 8.63
C SER A 46 -6.54 -8.73 9.19
N GLU A 47 -5.86 -7.93 8.36
CA GLU A 47 -4.85 -6.97 8.81
C GLU A 47 -5.47 -5.72 9.46
N LEU A 48 -6.75 -5.40 9.18
CA LEU A 48 -7.44 -4.22 9.75
C LEU A 48 -7.68 -4.36 11.26
N GLU A 49 -7.73 -5.59 11.77
CA GLU A 49 -7.83 -5.88 13.21
C GLU A 49 -6.46 -5.85 13.91
N GLY A 50 -5.37 -5.76 13.13
CA GLY A 50 -3.99 -5.81 13.63
C GLY A 50 -3.43 -4.43 14.01
N ALA A 51 -2.72 -4.37 15.13
CA ALA A 51 -2.06 -3.14 15.61
C ALA A 51 -1.04 -2.56 14.60
N ALA A 52 -0.45 -3.41 13.76
CA ALA A 52 0.52 -2.98 12.74
C ALA A 52 -0.11 -2.05 11.70
N LEU A 53 -1.28 -2.40 11.15
CA LEU A 53 -1.93 -1.56 10.14
C LEU A 53 -2.45 -0.27 10.76
N GLN A 54 -2.94 -0.33 12.00
CA GLN A 54 -3.32 0.87 12.73
C GLN A 54 -2.15 1.85 12.87
N GLY A 55 -0.97 1.38 13.28
CA GLY A 55 0.23 2.23 13.36
C GLY A 55 0.65 2.82 12.01
N ILE A 56 0.51 2.06 10.91
CA ILE A 56 0.74 2.57 9.55
C ILE A 56 -0.24 3.68 9.22
N VAL A 57 -1.54 3.48 9.48
CA VAL A 57 -2.57 4.49 9.22
C VAL A 57 -2.32 5.75 10.03
N GLU A 58 -1.92 5.63 11.31
CA GLU A 58 -1.56 6.76 12.16
C GLU A 58 -0.39 7.56 11.57
N ALA A 59 0.69 6.90 11.15
CA ALA A 59 1.81 7.58 10.48
C ALA A 59 1.38 8.23 9.15
N LEU A 60 0.52 7.58 8.37
CA LEU A 60 0.02 8.12 7.11
C LEU A 60 -0.86 9.36 7.31
N ARG A 61 -1.53 9.53 8.46
CA ARG A 61 -2.31 10.75 8.74
C ARG A 61 -1.45 12.00 8.77
N GLU A 62 -0.18 11.87 9.12
CA GLU A 62 0.79 12.98 9.20
C GLU A 62 1.52 13.23 7.87
N ALA A 63 1.44 12.29 6.92
CA ALA A 63 2.10 12.35 5.62
C ALA A 63 1.35 13.28 4.64
N ASP A 64 1.43 14.58 4.89
CA ASP A 64 0.79 15.66 4.12
C ASP A 64 1.33 15.85 2.70
N TYR A 65 2.46 15.23 2.38
CA TYR A 65 3.04 15.17 1.04
C TYR A 65 2.43 14.08 0.15
N ILE A 66 1.62 13.16 0.69
CA ILE A 66 0.89 12.15 -0.09
C ILE A 66 -0.44 12.74 -0.52
N ASN A 67 -0.71 12.78 -1.82
CA ASN A 67 -1.95 13.31 -2.36
C ASN A 67 -3.09 12.31 -2.28
N GLN A 68 -2.79 11.05 -2.61
CA GLN A 68 -3.80 10.00 -2.71
C GLN A 68 -3.30 8.67 -2.14
N ILE A 69 -4.21 7.91 -1.54
CA ILE A 69 -3.97 6.54 -1.11
C ILE A 69 -4.96 5.61 -1.83
N VAL A 70 -4.45 4.66 -2.59
CA VAL A 70 -5.22 3.59 -3.23
C VAL A 70 -5.05 2.32 -2.39
N ILE A 71 -6.12 1.90 -1.73
CA ILE A 71 -6.14 0.74 -0.85
C ILE A 71 -6.68 -0.45 -1.65
N GLY A 72 -5.87 -1.48 -1.81
CA GLY A 72 -6.28 -2.74 -2.41
C GLY A 72 -6.71 -3.71 -1.32
N LEU A 73 -8.02 -3.96 -1.17
CA LEU A 73 -8.58 -4.82 -0.13
C LEU A 73 -8.89 -6.22 -0.68
N ASP A 74 -8.18 -7.20 -0.12
CA ASP A 74 -8.34 -8.63 -0.38
C ASP A 74 -9.04 -9.33 0.80
N GLN A 75 -9.65 -10.49 0.51
CA GLN A 75 -10.31 -11.40 1.45
C GLN A 75 -11.35 -10.72 2.34
N ALA A 76 -12.18 -9.87 1.73
CA ALA A 76 -13.30 -9.21 2.40
C ALA A 76 -14.63 -9.65 1.78
N ASP A 77 -15.68 -9.78 2.60
CA ASP A 77 -17.07 -9.75 2.18
C ASP A 77 -17.62 -8.31 2.11
N ALA A 78 -18.91 -8.15 1.76
CA ALA A 78 -19.54 -6.84 1.61
C ALA A 78 -19.62 -6.03 2.91
N GLY A 79 -19.86 -6.69 4.05
CA GLY A 79 -19.92 -6.05 5.36
C GLY A 79 -18.52 -5.64 5.82
N GLN A 80 -17.54 -6.51 5.61
CA GLN A 80 -16.12 -6.27 5.85
C GLN A 80 -15.57 -5.12 4.98
N PHE A 81 -16.01 -5.02 3.72
CA PHE A 81 -15.69 -3.88 2.87
C PHE A 81 -16.30 -2.58 3.40
N ALA A 82 -17.53 -2.61 3.91
CA ALA A 82 -18.15 -1.43 4.52
C ALA A 82 -17.36 -0.98 5.77
N TYR A 83 -16.96 -1.92 6.63
CA TYR A 83 -16.09 -1.65 7.77
C TYR A 83 -14.75 -1.04 7.34
N ALA A 84 -14.11 -1.59 6.29
CA ALA A 84 -12.84 -1.06 5.79
C ALA A 84 -12.97 0.41 5.34
N ARG A 85 -14.09 0.79 4.74
CA ARG A 85 -14.34 2.21 4.37
C ARG A 85 -14.38 3.13 5.58
N GLU A 86 -14.94 2.68 6.69
CA GLU A 86 -14.97 3.42 7.96
C GLU A 86 -13.59 3.47 8.61
N PHE A 87 -12.88 2.34 8.64
CA PHE A 87 -11.52 2.24 9.19
C PHE A 87 -10.56 3.25 8.54
N PHE A 88 -10.55 3.31 7.20
CA PHE A 88 -9.71 4.26 6.45
C PHE A 88 -10.32 5.67 6.36
N ALA A 89 -11.50 5.94 6.93
CA ALA A 89 -12.13 7.27 6.92
C ALA A 89 -11.25 8.34 7.59
N CYS A 90 -10.46 7.94 8.59
CA CYS A 90 -9.58 8.82 9.36
C CYS A 90 -8.41 9.44 8.57
N LEU A 91 -8.07 8.88 7.40
CA LEU A 91 -7.01 9.41 6.54
C LEU A 91 -7.47 10.73 5.89
N PRO A 92 -6.71 11.83 6.03
CA PRO A 92 -7.05 13.13 5.44
C PRO A 92 -6.84 13.18 3.92
N GLN A 93 -6.00 12.30 3.35
CA GLN A 93 -5.73 12.22 1.92
C GLN A 93 -6.96 11.74 1.13
N ASP A 94 -6.95 12.02 -0.18
CA ASP A 94 -7.90 11.39 -1.09
C ASP A 94 -7.68 9.87 -1.06
N LYS A 95 -8.76 9.11 -0.93
CA LYS A 95 -8.70 7.66 -0.78
C LYS A 95 -9.61 6.93 -1.74
N ARG A 96 -9.11 5.85 -2.31
CA ARG A 96 -9.87 4.91 -3.14
C ARG A 96 -9.66 3.52 -2.59
N ILE A 97 -10.74 2.79 -2.35
CA ILE A 97 -10.66 1.39 -1.91
C ILE A 97 -11.11 0.50 -3.06
N LEU A 98 -10.20 -0.36 -3.52
CA LEU A 98 -10.42 -1.38 -4.52
C LEU A 98 -10.72 -2.70 -3.79
N TRP A 99 -11.97 -3.15 -3.86
CA TRP A 99 -12.36 -4.44 -3.29
C TRP A 99 -12.17 -5.54 -4.34
N ASN A 100 -11.03 -6.23 -4.27
CA ASN A 100 -10.62 -7.19 -5.31
C ASN A 100 -11.51 -8.42 -5.39
N ASP A 101 -12.07 -8.82 -4.24
CA ASP A 101 -13.04 -9.89 -4.13
C ASP A 101 -14.48 -9.47 -4.45
N GLY A 102 -14.71 -8.18 -4.67
CA GLY A 102 -15.99 -7.64 -5.08
C GLY A 102 -16.37 -8.07 -6.50
N GLU A 103 -17.67 -8.21 -6.74
CA GLU A 103 -18.23 -8.68 -8.01
C GLU A 103 -17.69 -7.89 -9.22
N ARG A 104 -17.53 -6.57 -9.07
CA ARG A 104 -17.02 -5.68 -10.12
C ARG A 104 -15.58 -5.98 -10.50
N LEU A 105 -14.66 -6.07 -9.54
CA LEU A 105 -13.25 -6.33 -9.84
C LEU A 105 -13.01 -7.78 -10.26
N ARG A 106 -13.76 -8.74 -9.70
CA ARG A 106 -13.77 -10.12 -10.23
C ARG A 106 -14.29 -10.20 -11.66
N GLY A 107 -15.25 -9.36 -12.03
CA GLY A 107 -15.72 -9.24 -13.42
C GLY A 107 -14.61 -8.80 -14.36
N ILE A 108 -13.90 -7.72 -14.00
CA ILE A 108 -12.76 -7.20 -14.79
C ILE A 108 -11.62 -8.22 -14.85
N ALA A 109 -11.27 -8.86 -13.72
CA ALA A 109 -10.24 -9.89 -13.69
C ALA A 109 -10.53 -11.06 -14.64
N ARG A 110 -11.78 -11.55 -14.67
CA ARG A 110 -12.19 -12.61 -15.61
C ARG A 110 -12.06 -12.18 -17.07
N GLN A 111 -12.36 -10.91 -17.39
CA GLN A 111 -12.17 -10.40 -18.75
C GLN A 111 -10.68 -10.38 -19.13
N LEU A 112 -9.81 -9.93 -18.23
CA LEU A 112 -8.36 -9.93 -18.44
C LEU A 112 -7.79 -11.34 -18.57
N GLU A 113 -8.24 -12.27 -17.73
CA GLU A 113 -7.86 -13.69 -17.79
C GLU A 113 -8.28 -14.33 -19.11
N ALA A 114 -9.49 -14.02 -19.62
CA ALA A 114 -9.97 -14.52 -20.90
C ALA A 114 -9.11 -14.06 -22.09
N GLU A 115 -8.53 -12.86 -22.01
CA GLU A 115 -7.61 -12.30 -23.03
C GLU A 115 -6.14 -12.69 -22.79
N GLY A 116 -5.85 -13.51 -21.78
CA GLY A 116 -4.47 -13.91 -21.43
C GLY A 116 -3.63 -12.79 -20.82
N LEU A 117 -4.26 -11.70 -20.36
CA LEU A 117 -3.63 -10.53 -19.77
C LEU A 117 -3.67 -10.56 -18.23
N GLY A 118 -4.43 -11.47 -17.62
CA GLY A 118 -4.63 -11.51 -16.17
C GLY A 118 -3.49 -12.18 -15.38
N PRO A 119 -3.20 -11.71 -14.15
CA PRO A 119 -2.25 -12.38 -13.26
C PRO A 119 -2.78 -13.76 -12.84
N GLN A 120 -1.95 -14.79 -13.00
CA GLN A 120 -2.36 -16.19 -12.80
C GLN A 120 -2.50 -16.61 -11.33
N GLN A 121 -1.94 -15.85 -10.39
CA GLN A 121 -1.90 -16.19 -8.97
C GLN A 121 -2.46 -15.08 -8.09
N PRO A 122 -3.25 -15.41 -7.04
CA PRO A 122 -3.66 -14.44 -6.03
C PRO A 122 -2.49 -14.03 -5.13
N GLY A 123 -2.51 -12.79 -4.63
CA GLY A 123 -1.53 -12.30 -3.66
C GLY A 123 -1.24 -10.80 -3.78
N LYS A 124 -0.37 -10.27 -2.90
CA LYS A 124 -0.04 -8.83 -2.86
C LYS A 124 0.49 -8.28 -4.19
N GLY A 125 1.16 -9.10 -5.00
CA GLY A 125 1.61 -8.72 -6.34
C GLY A 125 0.48 -8.40 -7.32
N ARG A 126 -0.67 -9.08 -7.21
CA ARG A 126 -1.88 -8.80 -8.01
C ARG A 126 -2.51 -7.45 -7.67
N ASN A 127 -2.28 -6.96 -6.46
CA ASN A 127 -2.79 -5.68 -5.98
C ASN A 127 -2.03 -4.47 -6.55
N VAL A 128 -0.80 -4.70 -7.01
CA VAL A 128 0.13 -3.65 -7.48
C VAL A 128 0.31 -3.71 -9.01
N TRP A 129 -0.23 -4.75 -9.64
CA TRP A 129 -0.22 -4.96 -11.10
C TRP A 129 -1.43 -4.27 -11.75
#